data_AF-A0A2M7VGB6-F1
#
_entry.id   AF-A0A2M7VGB6-F1
#
_cell.length_a   1.000
_cell.length_b   1.000
_cell.length_c   1.000
_cell.angle_alpha   90.00
_cell.angle_beta   90.00
_cell.angle_gamma   90.00
#
_symmetry.space_group_name_H-M   'P 1'
#
loop_
_entity.id
_entity.type
_entity.pdbx_description
1 polymer ?
#
loop_
_entity_poly.entity_id
_entity_poly.type
_entity_poly.pdbx_seq_one_letter_code
_entity_poly.pdbx_strand_id
1 'polypeptide(L)'
;MKKKWIIITTVILVILVGGYFYFNGTTTIVYQTEAAGKKDLVKTISATGSVKSSEEINLNFEAAGRITRMLVDVGSVVKTGQLLATIDARAIEADVAQARASLSSAEADLDKVRSGASSEDLAVSKRQVEQMQTEVTTAQNSITNLQNEETDKINGYRQTALNNLSSKNFYSRTALDSVKAILDNDNARDVLSTRNAFYLTQVTTNHSAINLEYNQVELNINSINSQSDSNNIINALSGLIDFQNKINQLLKDTFLMLENTPTTQSFTTTALDAYKTSIKSQQTNIENSLAALQSSKTNLSSTIIYYQSQLKNAQNTLEAKQRSLSLAQAQYELKSAKPRNFDIKSAESRVAQARANLQSVLANLAKYQIISPLDGTVVKVHKKRGEQASPNDQVLTVIGKAKLEIEVDIPEADVTDIVIGDQVAITLDAYGQNKKFTGHVTFIEPAETQIQDVVYYQIKIQFDQDDTEIKSGMTANISISVDSKKDVLAIPLRAISYRDGQYIVKVKFNESIEEKIVTVGLKGDSGYAEILTGIVEGDLVVVGQENAK
;
A
#
# COMPACT_ATOMS: atom_id res chain seq x y z
N MET A 1 -111.96 62.02 -85.19
CA MET A 1 -110.66 61.31 -85.18
C MET A 1 -109.74 61.96 -86.19
N LYS A 2 -108.63 62.63 -85.80
CA LYS A 2 -107.42 62.92 -86.63
C LYS A 2 -106.40 63.95 -86.08
N LYS A 3 -106.59 64.59 -84.92
CA LYS A 3 -105.59 65.56 -84.37
C LYS A 3 -104.71 65.07 -83.20
N LYS A 4 -104.88 63.83 -82.72
CA LYS A 4 -104.08 63.25 -81.61
C LYS A 4 -102.69 62.70 -82.01
N TRP A 5 -102.35 62.63 -83.31
CA TRP A 5 -101.12 61.99 -83.79
C TRP A 5 -99.89 62.92 -83.95
N ILE A 6 -100.08 64.24 -83.97
CA ILE A 6 -98.98 65.22 -84.17
C ILE A 6 -98.25 65.55 -82.86
N ILE A 7 -98.93 65.42 -81.72
CA ILE A 7 -98.34 65.67 -80.39
C ILE A 7 -97.43 64.51 -79.95
N ILE A 8 -97.74 63.28 -80.37
CA ILE A 8 -96.98 62.08 -80.00
C ILE A 8 -95.61 62.04 -80.70
N THR A 9 -95.52 62.48 -81.95
CA THR A 9 -94.27 62.45 -82.73
C THR A 9 -93.25 63.50 -82.29
N THR A 10 -93.70 64.66 -81.80
CA THR A 10 -92.77 65.73 -81.35
C THR A 10 -92.18 65.44 -79.97
N VAL A 11 -92.95 64.79 -79.08
CA VAL A 11 -92.47 64.36 -77.75
C VAL A 11 -91.42 63.25 -77.87
N ILE A 12 -91.55 62.34 -78.84
CA ILE A 12 -90.56 61.27 -79.06
C ILE A 12 -89.20 61.82 -79.51
N LEU A 13 -89.17 62.90 -80.30
CA LEU A 13 -87.91 63.50 -80.76
C LEU A 13 -87.13 64.20 -79.62
N VAL A 14 -87.85 64.83 -78.69
CA VAL A 14 -87.24 65.45 -77.49
C VAL A 14 -86.74 64.39 -76.51
N ILE A 15 -87.44 63.26 -76.38
CA ILE A 15 -87.00 62.13 -75.55
C ILE A 15 -85.76 61.44 -76.14
N LEU A 16 -85.66 61.32 -77.47
CA LEU A 16 -84.51 60.69 -78.11
C LEU A 16 -83.24 61.55 -78.06
N VAL A 17 -83.36 62.88 -78.18
CA VAL A 17 -82.20 63.79 -78.04
C VAL A 17 -81.81 63.96 -76.56
N GLY A 18 -82.76 63.95 -75.64
CA GLY A 18 -82.48 63.95 -74.20
C GLY A 18 -81.85 62.65 -73.68
N GLY A 19 -82.17 61.51 -74.30
CA GLY A 19 -81.64 60.20 -73.89
C GLY A 19 -80.16 59.98 -74.20
N TYR A 20 -79.61 60.61 -75.24
CA TYR A 20 -78.24 60.36 -75.67
C TYR A 20 -77.17 61.05 -74.81
N PHE A 21 -77.46 62.21 -74.22
CA PHE A 21 -76.46 62.96 -73.44
C PHE A 21 -76.46 62.64 -71.93
N TYR A 22 -77.45 61.92 -71.40
CA TYR A 22 -77.50 61.58 -69.97
C TYR A 22 -76.61 60.38 -69.57
N PHE A 23 -76.02 59.64 -70.53
CA PHE A 23 -75.42 58.32 -70.24
C PHE A 23 -73.89 58.26 -70.04
N ASN A 24 -73.15 59.37 -70.02
CA ASN A 24 -71.68 59.35 -69.80
C ASN A 24 -71.22 60.29 -68.66
N GLY A 25 -71.61 59.99 -67.43
CA GLY A 25 -70.98 60.50 -66.22
C GLY A 25 -69.95 59.50 -65.68
N THR A 26 -68.67 59.89 -65.62
CA THR A 26 -67.58 59.15 -64.96
C THR A 26 -67.85 58.98 -63.47
N THR A 27 -67.89 57.74 -62.99
CA THR A 27 -68.04 57.37 -61.57
C THR A 27 -66.71 57.57 -60.84
N THR A 28 -66.67 58.46 -59.85
CA THR A 28 -65.51 58.67 -58.96
C THR A 28 -65.48 57.60 -57.86
N ILE A 29 -64.43 56.77 -57.80
CA ILE A 29 -64.20 55.77 -56.74
C ILE A 29 -63.67 56.48 -55.49
N VAL A 30 -64.25 56.22 -54.30
CA VAL A 30 -63.77 56.76 -53.02
C VAL A 30 -63.02 55.65 -52.27
N TYR A 31 -61.77 55.92 -51.91
CA TYR A 31 -60.90 54.98 -51.20
C TYR A 31 -60.96 55.24 -49.70
N GLN A 32 -61.19 54.18 -48.91
CA GLN A 32 -61.04 54.23 -47.47
C GLN A 32 -59.56 54.06 -47.13
N THR A 33 -58.98 55.07 -46.50
CA THR A 33 -57.57 55.09 -46.13
C THR A 33 -57.39 55.14 -44.61
N GLU A 34 -56.38 54.45 -44.10
CA GLU A 34 -55.97 54.49 -42.70
C GLU A 34 -54.50 54.93 -42.64
N ALA A 35 -54.12 55.76 -41.66
CA ALA A 35 -52.74 56.24 -41.57
C ALA A 35 -51.82 55.15 -41.01
N ALA A 36 -50.66 54.95 -41.63
CA ALA A 36 -49.59 54.14 -41.06
C ALA A 36 -49.07 54.82 -39.79
N GLY A 37 -49.09 54.10 -38.67
CA GLY A 37 -48.74 54.66 -37.36
C GLY A 37 -48.00 53.65 -36.51
N LYS A 38 -47.32 54.15 -35.47
CA LYS A 38 -46.60 53.28 -34.54
C LYS A 38 -47.56 52.55 -33.61
N LYS A 39 -47.39 51.24 -33.50
CA LYS A 39 -48.14 50.37 -32.59
C LYS A 39 -47.25 49.33 -31.95
N ASP A 40 -47.68 48.87 -30.78
CA ASP A 40 -47.14 47.68 -30.16
C ASP A 40 -47.83 46.45 -30.76
N LEU A 41 -47.04 45.53 -31.29
CA LEU A 41 -47.51 44.27 -31.85
C LEU A 41 -47.04 43.14 -30.94
N VAL A 42 -47.97 42.27 -30.57
CA VAL A 42 -47.69 41.01 -29.85
C VAL A 42 -48.35 39.91 -30.66
N LYS A 43 -47.63 38.80 -30.84
CA LYS A 43 -48.16 37.55 -31.37
C LYS A 43 -48.32 36.58 -30.20
N THR A 44 -49.54 36.09 -29.99
CA THR A 44 -49.82 35.13 -28.93
C THR A 44 -50.30 33.80 -29.49
N ILE A 45 -49.85 32.72 -28.87
CA ILE A 45 -50.32 31.37 -29.14
C ILE A 45 -51.16 30.94 -27.95
N SER A 46 -52.44 30.68 -28.21
CA SER A 46 -53.37 30.25 -27.17
C SER A 46 -53.59 28.75 -27.26
N ALA A 47 -53.48 28.07 -26.13
CA ALA A 47 -53.70 26.64 -26.03
C ALA A 47 -54.29 26.30 -24.67
N THR A 48 -54.82 25.09 -24.55
CA THR A 48 -55.37 24.57 -23.30
C THR A 48 -54.59 23.33 -22.92
N GLY A 49 -54.18 23.23 -21.67
CA GLY A 49 -53.56 22.01 -21.15
C GLY A 49 -53.91 21.76 -19.70
N SER A 50 -53.09 20.96 -19.03
CA SER A 50 -53.41 20.46 -17.68
C SER A 50 -52.25 20.63 -16.71
N VAL A 51 -52.58 20.98 -15.46
CA VAL A 51 -51.60 21.10 -14.38
C VAL A 51 -51.15 19.71 -13.94
N LYS A 52 -49.85 19.48 -13.85
CA LYS A 52 -49.21 18.26 -13.35
C LYS A 52 -48.32 18.56 -12.15
N SER A 53 -48.23 17.57 -11.26
CA SER A 53 -47.24 17.59 -10.18
C SER A 53 -45.96 17.01 -10.74
N SER A 54 -44.87 17.78 -10.66
CA SER A 54 -43.56 17.24 -11.03
C SER A 54 -43.11 16.22 -9.96
N GLU A 55 -42.52 15.12 -10.43
CA GLU A 55 -41.80 14.13 -9.63
C GLU A 55 -42.59 13.32 -8.57
N GLU A 56 -43.28 12.28 -9.05
CA GLU A 56 -43.69 11.13 -8.24
C GLU A 56 -42.58 10.07 -8.23
N ILE A 57 -42.03 9.75 -7.05
CA ILE A 57 -41.03 8.68 -6.88
C ILE A 57 -41.65 7.48 -6.18
N ASN A 58 -41.54 6.33 -6.83
CA ASN A 58 -41.90 5.04 -6.24
C ASN A 58 -40.67 4.45 -5.55
N LEU A 59 -40.82 4.15 -4.26
CA LEU A 59 -39.80 3.56 -3.42
C LEU A 59 -40.11 2.09 -3.17
N ASN A 60 -39.09 1.26 -3.35
CA ASN A 60 -39.08 -0.18 -3.20
C ASN A 60 -37.88 -0.59 -2.32
N PHE A 61 -37.96 -1.77 -1.71
CA PHE A 61 -36.75 -2.38 -1.15
C PHE A 61 -35.93 -2.97 -2.30
N GLU A 62 -34.60 -2.94 -2.20
CA GLU A 62 -33.73 -3.65 -3.14
C GLU A 62 -33.55 -5.14 -2.77
N ALA A 63 -33.95 -5.52 -1.56
CA ALA A 63 -33.91 -6.89 -1.06
C ALA A 63 -35.32 -7.44 -0.80
N ALA A 64 -35.46 -8.77 -0.90
CA ALA A 64 -36.71 -9.45 -0.57
C ALA A 64 -36.80 -9.74 0.94
N GLY A 65 -37.97 -9.52 1.53
CA GLY A 65 -38.19 -9.82 2.94
C GLY A 65 -39.55 -9.39 3.47
N ARG A 66 -39.82 -9.73 4.73
CA ARG A 66 -41.06 -9.33 5.41
C ARG A 66 -40.88 -7.94 6.02
N ILE A 67 -41.84 -7.04 5.79
CA ILE A 67 -41.81 -5.68 6.34
C ILE A 67 -41.96 -5.75 7.86
N THR A 68 -40.94 -5.32 8.60
CA THR A 68 -40.91 -5.34 10.07
C THR A 68 -41.42 -4.02 10.65
N ARG A 69 -41.06 -2.90 10.03
CA ARG A 69 -41.47 -1.55 10.45
C ARG A 69 -41.90 -0.72 9.25
N MET A 70 -43.02 -0.02 9.41
CA MET A 70 -43.49 1.06 8.55
C MET A 70 -43.54 2.28 9.46
N LEU A 71 -42.71 3.29 9.21
CA LEU A 71 -42.51 4.45 10.09
C LEU A 71 -43.25 5.70 9.61
N VAL A 72 -43.96 5.60 8.48
CA VAL A 72 -44.68 6.70 7.85
C VAL A 72 -46.06 6.22 7.39
N ASP A 73 -47.02 7.14 7.40
CA ASP A 73 -48.38 6.95 6.90
C ASP A 73 -48.66 7.90 5.73
N VAL A 74 -49.74 7.64 4.97
CA VAL A 74 -50.21 8.55 3.92
C VAL A 74 -50.45 9.95 4.50
N GLY A 75 -49.90 10.97 3.85
CA GLY A 75 -49.92 12.37 4.28
C GLY A 75 -48.72 12.78 5.15
N SER A 76 -47.82 11.86 5.51
CA SER A 76 -46.62 12.19 6.28
C SER A 76 -45.63 13.00 5.45
N VAL A 77 -45.12 14.11 6.01
CA VAL A 77 -44.01 14.87 5.44
C VAL A 77 -42.70 14.17 5.78
N VAL A 78 -41.88 13.93 4.76
CA VAL A 78 -40.60 13.23 4.87
C VAL A 78 -39.46 14.09 4.38
N LYS A 79 -38.28 13.90 4.97
CA LYS A 79 -37.04 14.59 4.58
C LYS A 79 -36.08 13.62 3.92
N THR A 80 -35.21 14.15 3.09
CA THR A 80 -34.08 13.45 2.49
C THR A 80 -33.27 12.71 3.55
N GLY A 81 -33.00 11.42 3.33
CA GLY A 81 -32.29 10.53 4.26
C GLY A 81 -33.14 9.98 5.40
N GLN A 82 -34.41 10.36 5.54
CA GLN A 82 -35.30 9.83 6.58
C GLN A 82 -35.63 8.36 6.32
N LEU A 83 -35.48 7.52 7.35
CA LEU A 83 -35.89 6.12 7.32
C LEU A 83 -37.42 6.02 7.30
N LEU A 84 -37.96 5.35 6.27
CA LEU A 84 -39.39 5.23 6.03
C LEU A 84 -39.91 3.84 6.40
N ALA A 85 -39.17 2.79 6.02
CA ALA A 85 -39.57 1.41 6.26
C ALA A 85 -38.36 0.46 6.35
N THR A 86 -38.54 -0.67 7.02
CA THR A 86 -37.53 -1.74 7.13
C THR A 86 -38.14 -3.11 6.91
N ILE A 87 -37.37 -4.03 6.33
CA ILE A 87 -37.69 -5.47 6.25
C ILE A 87 -36.85 -6.28 7.25
N ASP A 88 -37.14 -7.57 7.40
CA ASP A 88 -36.40 -8.49 8.28
C ASP A 88 -34.94 -8.64 7.81
N ALA A 89 -34.04 -8.05 8.59
CA ALA A 89 -32.61 -7.99 8.30
C ALA A 89 -31.76 -8.94 9.17
N ARG A 90 -32.36 -9.82 9.98
CA ARG A 90 -31.61 -10.62 10.99
C ARG A 90 -30.47 -11.44 10.39
N ALA A 91 -30.64 -11.99 9.20
CA ALA A 91 -29.59 -12.74 8.51
C ALA A 91 -28.42 -11.83 8.11
N ILE A 92 -28.69 -10.70 7.46
CA ILE A 92 -27.64 -9.77 7.02
C ILE A 92 -27.00 -9.03 8.21
N GLU A 93 -27.74 -8.81 9.31
CA GLU A 93 -27.19 -8.27 10.56
C GLU A 93 -26.20 -9.26 11.20
N ALA A 94 -26.50 -10.58 11.15
CA ALA A 94 -25.56 -11.61 11.56
C ALA A 94 -24.30 -11.62 10.66
N ASP A 95 -24.46 -11.43 9.36
CA ASP A 95 -23.32 -11.29 8.44
C ASP A 95 -22.48 -10.04 8.74
N VAL A 96 -23.10 -8.92 9.10
CA VAL A 96 -22.38 -7.70 9.56
C VAL A 96 -21.59 -8.00 10.82
N ALA A 97 -22.19 -8.69 11.80
CA ALA A 97 -21.49 -9.08 13.03
C ALA A 97 -20.29 -9.99 12.72
N GLN A 98 -20.44 -10.96 11.82
CA GLN A 98 -19.36 -11.84 11.37
C GLN A 98 -18.25 -11.07 10.65
N ALA A 99 -18.59 -10.14 9.76
CA ALA A 99 -17.62 -9.32 9.04
C ALA A 99 -16.85 -8.38 9.98
N ARG A 100 -17.52 -7.79 10.99
CA ARG A 100 -16.87 -6.99 12.05
C ARG A 100 -15.91 -7.82 12.89
N ALA A 101 -16.31 -9.02 13.29
CA ALA A 101 -15.43 -9.93 14.03
C ALA A 101 -14.19 -10.31 13.20
N SER A 102 -14.37 -10.54 11.90
CA SER A 102 -13.28 -10.84 10.97
C SER A 102 -12.30 -9.67 10.82
N LEU A 103 -12.81 -8.42 10.73
CA LEU A 103 -11.98 -7.22 10.73
C LEU A 103 -11.20 -7.07 12.05
N SER A 104 -11.86 -7.23 13.19
CA SER A 104 -11.21 -7.14 14.50
C SER A 104 -10.11 -8.19 14.67
N SER A 105 -10.31 -9.42 14.18
CA SER A 105 -9.28 -10.45 14.15
C SER A 105 -8.09 -10.06 13.28
N ALA A 106 -8.34 -9.51 12.09
CA ALA A 106 -7.26 -9.07 11.19
C ALA A 106 -6.47 -7.88 11.76
N GLU A 107 -7.13 -6.97 12.48
CA GLU A 107 -6.49 -5.85 13.18
C GLU A 107 -5.61 -6.35 14.34
N ALA A 108 -6.11 -7.30 15.14
CA ALA A 108 -5.33 -7.94 16.19
C ALA A 108 -4.09 -8.68 15.64
N ASP A 109 -4.22 -9.34 14.49
CA ASP A 109 -3.09 -9.98 13.81
C ASP A 109 -2.06 -8.96 13.32
N LEU A 110 -2.49 -7.80 12.80
CA LEU A 110 -1.59 -6.71 12.41
C LEU A 110 -0.84 -6.15 13.62
N ASP A 111 -1.52 -5.92 14.74
CA ASP A 111 -0.91 -5.42 15.96
C ASP A 111 0.08 -6.42 16.55
N LYS A 112 -0.23 -7.72 16.50
CA LYS A 112 0.71 -8.79 16.86
C LYS A 112 1.96 -8.76 15.99
N VAL A 113 1.80 -8.62 14.67
CA VAL A 113 2.94 -8.52 13.75
C VAL A 113 3.76 -7.27 14.03
N ARG A 114 3.13 -6.11 14.31
CA ARG A 114 3.83 -4.85 14.62
C ARG A 114 4.57 -4.86 15.95
N SER A 115 4.00 -5.52 16.96
CA SER A 115 4.57 -5.60 18.30
C SER A 115 5.84 -6.46 18.35
N GLY A 116 6.04 -7.37 17.39
CA GLY A 116 7.23 -8.21 17.29
C GLY A 116 7.35 -9.19 18.45
N ALA A 117 8.59 -9.49 18.86
CA ALA A 117 8.84 -10.36 20.01
C ALA A 117 8.42 -9.68 21.33
N SER A 118 7.84 -10.46 22.24
CA SER A 118 7.47 -9.97 23.57
C SER A 118 8.70 -9.59 24.40
N SER A 119 8.53 -8.70 25.38
CA SER A 119 9.58 -8.35 26.34
C SER A 119 10.12 -9.58 27.08
N GLU A 120 9.24 -10.54 27.35
CA GLU A 120 9.50 -11.79 28.04
C GLU A 120 10.38 -12.71 27.18
N ASP A 121 10.06 -12.85 25.89
CA ASP A 121 10.85 -13.63 24.93
C ASP A 121 12.26 -13.05 24.76
N LEU A 122 12.34 -11.71 24.66
CA LEU A 122 13.62 -11.00 24.57
C LEU A 122 14.43 -11.17 25.85
N ALA A 123 13.80 -11.13 27.03
CA ALA A 123 14.47 -11.34 28.30
C ALA A 123 14.99 -12.78 28.45
N VAL A 124 14.24 -13.79 28.03
CA VAL A 124 14.69 -15.19 28.00
C VAL A 124 15.92 -15.33 27.10
N SER A 125 15.84 -14.80 25.88
CA SER A 125 16.94 -14.91 24.91
C SER A 125 18.18 -14.12 25.35
N LYS A 126 18.00 -12.98 26.02
CA LYS A 126 19.11 -12.21 26.62
C LYS A 126 19.79 -12.98 27.75
N ARG A 127 19.02 -13.60 28.66
CA ARG A 127 19.57 -14.46 29.72
C ARG A 127 20.36 -15.63 29.15
N GLN A 128 19.94 -16.20 28.03
CA GLN A 128 20.69 -17.23 27.33
C GLN A 128 22.05 -16.73 26.85
N VAL A 129 22.13 -15.51 26.29
CA VAL A 129 23.40 -14.88 25.89
C VAL A 129 24.31 -14.67 27.10
N GLU A 130 23.77 -14.14 28.20
CA GLU A 130 24.51 -13.91 29.45
C GLU A 130 25.06 -15.22 30.06
N GLN A 131 24.27 -16.30 30.00
CA GLN A 131 24.70 -17.64 30.41
C GLN A 131 25.87 -18.12 29.54
N MET A 132 25.75 -18.05 28.21
CA MET A 132 26.82 -18.48 27.31
C MET A 132 28.10 -17.63 27.48
N GLN A 133 27.95 -16.34 27.75
CA GLN A 133 29.08 -15.46 28.05
C GLN A 133 29.81 -15.91 29.32
N THR A 134 29.06 -16.29 30.36
CA THR A 134 29.62 -16.83 31.60
C THR A 134 30.38 -18.14 31.37
N GLU A 135 29.87 -19.01 30.50
CA GLU A 135 30.56 -20.25 30.12
C GLU A 135 31.86 -19.99 29.37
N VAL A 136 31.90 -18.99 28.48
CA VAL A 136 33.13 -18.54 27.80
C VAL A 136 34.16 -18.04 28.80
N THR A 137 33.75 -17.15 29.72
CA THR A 137 34.63 -16.63 30.78
C THR A 137 35.17 -17.75 31.67
N THR A 138 34.32 -18.72 32.02
CA THR A 138 34.74 -19.89 32.81
C THR A 138 35.78 -20.72 32.07
N ALA A 139 35.58 -20.99 30.78
CA ALA A 139 36.55 -21.72 29.95
C ALA A 139 37.88 -20.96 29.81
N GLN A 140 37.85 -19.62 29.69
CA GLN A 140 39.05 -18.78 29.67
C GLN A 140 39.82 -18.88 30.99
N ASN A 141 39.12 -18.78 32.13
CA ASN A 141 39.74 -18.91 33.45
C ASN A 141 40.37 -20.30 33.63
N SER A 142 39.73 -21.37 33.15
CA SER A 142 40.30 -22.71 33.16
C SER A 142 41.61 -22.80 32.38
N ILE A 143 41.72 -22.14 31.22
CA ILE A 143 42.97 -22.09 30.44
C ILE A 143 44.05 -21.36 31.24
N THR A 144 43.75 -20.18 31.80
CA THR A 144 44.72 -19.42 32.60
C THR A 144 45.23 -20.22 33.79
N ASN A 145 44.34 -20.92 34.50
CA ASN A 145 44.72 -21.79 35.61
C ASN A 145 45.63 -22.93 35.16
N LEU A 146 45.30 -23.58 34.03
CA LEU A 146 46.15 -24.63 33.45
C LEU A 146 47.53 -24.12 33.03
N GLN A 147 47.64 -22.91 32.49
CA GLN A 147 48.93 -22.30 32.12
C GLN A 147 49.80 -22.00 33.33
N ASN A 148 49.20 -21.55 34.44
CA ASN A 148 49.91 -21.34 35.69
C ASN A 148 50.40 -22.67 36.27
N GLU A 149 49.52 -23.69 36.32
CA GLU A 149 49.90 -25.03 36.75
C GLU A 149 50.99 -25.66 35.89
N GLU A 150 50.88 -25.54 34.56
CA GLU A 150 51.91 -25.96 33.60
C GLU A 150 53.26 -25.33 33.96
N THR A 151 53.28 -24.01 34.12
CA THR A 151 54.49 -23.24 34.43
C THR A 151 55.13 -23.74 35.72
N ASP A 152 54.36 -23.86 36.79
CA ASP A 152 54.85 -24.29 38.10
C ASP A 152 55.39 -25.73 38.07
N LYS A 153 54.65 -26.66 37.45
CA LYS A 153 55.05 -28.07 37.37
C LYS A 153 56.27 -28.27 36.49
N ILE A 154 56.32 -27.63 35.32
CA ILE A 154 57.48 -27.70 34.43
C ILE A 154 58.71 -27.10 35.11
N ASN A 155 58.58 -25.95 35.78
CA ASN A 155 59.71 -25.34 36.50
C ASN A 155 60.22 -26.23 37.64
N GLY A 156 59.33 -26.90 38.39
CA GLY A 156 59.74 -27.87 39.42
C GLY A 156 60.54 -29.05 38.85
N TYR A 157 60.09 -29.63 37.73
CA TYR A 157 60.82 -30.71 37.07
C TYR A 157 62.11 -30.24 36.40
N ARG A 158 62.15 -29.03 35.83
CA ARG A 158 63.37 -28.40 35.31
C ARG A 158 64.42 -28.25 36.41
N GLN A 159 64.03 -27.72 37.57
CA GLN A 159 64.97 -27.57 38.69
C GLN A 159 65.52 -28.91 39.17
N THR A 160 64.66 -29.94 39.26
CA THR A 160 65.06 -31.30 39.60
C THR A 160 66.06 -31.86 38.58
N ALA A 161 65.80 -31.65 37.29
CA ALA A 161 66.69 -32.08 36.21
C ALA A 161 68.05 -31.37 36.27
N LEU A 162 68.08 -30.05 36.50
CA LEU A 162 69.32 -29.28 36.67
C LEU A 162 70.17 -29.77 37.84
N ASN A 163 69.53 -30.01 39.00
CA ASN A 163 70.20 -30.55 40.18
C ASN A 163 70.77 -31.95 39.92
N ASN A 164 70.04 -32.79 39.18
CA ASN A 164 70.52 -34.11 38.80
C ASN A 164 71.64 -34.05 37.77
N LEU A 165 71.60 -33.18 36.77
CA LEU A 165 72.71 -33.00 35.81
C LEU A 165 74.03 -32.72 36.52
N SER A 166 74.03 -31.76 37.45
CA SER A 166 75.22 -31.40 38.20
C SER A 166 75.65 -32.51 39.17
N SER A 167 74.75 -32.96 40.05
CA SER A 167 75.09 -33.92 41.11
C SER A 167 75.43 -35.31 40.58
N LYS A 168 74.88 -35.73 39.45
CA LYS A 168 75.11 -37.05 38.87
C LYS A 168 76.37 -37.11 38.01
N ASN A 169 76.78 -36.00 37.39
CA ASN A 169 78.05 -35.92 36.67
C ASN A 169 79.27 -36.13 37.59
N PHE A 170 79.15 -35.82 38.89
CA PHE A 170 80.18 -36.12 39.89
C PHE A 170 80.56 -37.61 39.94
N TYR A 171 79.58 -38.51 39.81
CA TYR A 171 79.85 -39.96 39.78
C TYR A 171 80.61 -40.37 38.53
N SER A 172 80.36 -39.71 37.40
CA SER A 172 81.14 -39.95 36.18
C SER A 172 82.62 -39.64 36.37
N ARG A 173 82.94 -38.52 37.03
CA ARG A 173 84.32 -38.16 37.35
C ARG A 173 84.97 -39.16 38.31
N THR A 174 84.27 -39.47 39.40
CA THR A 174 84.75 -40.38 40.44
C THR A 174 85.04 -41.78 39.88
N ALA A 175 84.20 -42.27 38.97
CA ALA A 175 84.42 -43.54 38.28
C ALA A 175 85.68 -43.51 37.40
N LEU A 176 85.89 -42.44 36.61
CA LEU A 176 87.08 -42.28 35.77
C LEU A 176 88.38 -42.18 36.60
N ASP A 177 88.34 -41.44 37.70
CA ASP A 177 89.49 -41.32 38.61
C ASP A 177 89.79 -42.66 39.31
N SER A 178 88.75 -43.45 39.65
CA SER A 178 88.93 -44.80 40.23
C SER A 178 89.61 -45.76 39.26
N VAL A 179 89.24 -45.73 37.97
CA VAL A 179 89.90 -46.52 36.92
C VAL A 179 91.35 -46.06 36.72
N LYS A 180 91.57 -44.74 36.68
CA LYS A 180 92.92 -44.17 36.54
C LYS A 180 93.85 -44.59 37.68
N ALA A 181 93.38 -44.54 38.93
CA ALA A 181 94.18 -44.93 40.09
C ALA A 181 94.67 -46.39 40.03
N ILE A 182 93.89 -47.28 39.39
CA ILE A 182 94.27 -48.68 39.15
C ILE A 182 95.34 -48.75 38.05
N LEU A 183 95.13 -48.06 36.92
CA LEU A 183 96.07 -48.05 35.80
C LEU A 183 97.43 -47.43 36.16
N ASP A 184 97.44 -46.43 37.03
CA ASP A 184 98.64 -45.72 37.48
C ASP A 184 99.35 -46.41 38.67
N ASN A 185 98.85 -47.53 39.18
CA ASN A 185 99.45 -48.17 40.34
C ASN A 185 100.76 -48.90 39.96
N ASP A 186 101.90 -48.36 40.40
CA ASP A 186 103.24 -48.90 40.11
C ASP A 186 103.40 -50.38 40.50
N ASN A 187 102.78 -50.83 41.61
CA ASN A 187 102.88 -52.22 42.06
C ASN A 187 102.04 -53.18 41.21
N ALA A 188 100.98 -52.69 40.56
CA ALA A 188 100.08 -53.50 39.73
C ALA A 188 100.42 -53.43 38.24
N ARG A 189 101.07 -52.35 37.77
CA ARG A 189 101.25 -51.99 36.36
C ARG A 189 101.75 -53.12 35.47
N ASP A 190 102.76 -53.86 35.92
CA ASP A 190 103.40 -54.93 35.13
C ASP A 190 102.62 -56.25 35.18
N VAL A 191 101.65 -56.37 36.09
CA VAL A 191 100.83 -57.58 36.25
C VAL A 191 99.38 -57.43 35.85
N LEU A 192 98.90 -56.21 35.58
CA LEU A 192 97.52 -55.96 35.14
C LEU A 192 97.16 -56.80 33.91
N SER A 193 96.13 -57.63 34.07
CA SER A 193 95.53 -58.45 33.02
C SER A 193 96.50 -59.36 32.24
N THR A 194 97.60 -59.82 32.84
CA THR A 194 98.57 -60.68 32.12
C THR A 194 97.99 -62.01 31.64
N ARG A 195 96.89 -62.49 32.26
CA ARG A 195 96.15 -63.67 31.78
C ARG A 195 95.42 -63.42 30.46
N ASN A 196 95.07 -62.16 30.18
CA ASN A 196 94.45 -61.73 28.93
C ASN A 196 94.68 -60.23 28.68
N ALA A 197 95.69 -59.89 27.88
CA ALA A 197 96.09 -58.50 27.62
C ALA A 197 95.04 -57.66 26.86
N PHE A 198 94.01 -58.30 26.27
CA PHE A 198 92.91 -57.62 25.58
C PHE A 198 92.20 -56.62 26.51
N TYR A 199 91.90 -57.01 27.74
CA TYR A 199 91.15 -56.15 28.67
C TYR A 199 91.97 -54.93 29.11
N LEU A 200 93.28 -55.07 29.33
CA LEU A 200 94.15 -53.92 29.64
C LEU A 200 94.18 -52.92 28.47
N THR A 201 94.29 -53.42 27.24
CA THR A 201 94.30 -52.59 26.03
C THR A 201 92.98 -51.85 25.85
N GLN A 202 91.85 -52.57 26.00
CA GLN A 202 90.51 -51.98 25.92
C GLN A 202 90.28 -50.92 27.00
N VAL A 203 90.58 -51.22 28.26
CA VAL A 203 90.38 -50.30 29.38
C VAL A 203 91.22 -49.04 29.20
N THR A 204 92.50 -49.17 28.83
CA THR A 204 93.40 -48.02 28.64
C THR A 204 92.94 -47.11 27.49
N THR A 205 92.53 -47.72 26.37
CA THR A 205 92.03 -46.99 25.20
C THR A 205 90.70 -46.29 25.48
N ASN A 206 89.74 -47.03 26.05
CA ASN A 206 88.41 -46.50 26.36
C ASN A 206 88.47 -45.45 27.47
N HIS A 207 89.29 -45.65 28.51
CA HIS A 207 89.49 -44.64 29.56
C HIS A 207 90.00 -43.33 28.98
N SER A 208 91.04 -43.39 28.14
CA SER A 208 91.60 -42.20 27.50
C SER A 208 90.57 -41.46 26.64
N ALA A 209 89.81 -42.19 25.82
CA ALA A 209 88.77 -41.61 24.96
C ALA A 209 87.62 -41.00 25.78
N ILE A 210 87.11 -41.71 26.78
CA ILE A 210 85.99 -41.25 27.63
C ILE A 210 86.44 -40.07 28.51
N ASN A 211 87.68 -40.06 28.99
CA ASN A 211 88.21 -38.94 29.78
C ASN A 211 88.34 -37.65 28.94
N LEU A 212 88.64 -37.75 27.64
CA LEU A 212 88.59 -36.59 26.74
C LEU A 212 87.14 -36.11 26.52
N GLU A 213 86.20 -37.05 26.33
CA GLU A 213 84.78 -36.75 26.19
C GLU A 213 84.18 -36.11 27.46
N TYR A 214 84.67 -36.48 28.65
CA TYR A 214 84.23 -35.91 29.93
C TYR A 214 84.28 -34.38 29.95
N ASN A 215 85.38 -33.79 29.46
CA ASN A 215 85.54 -32.33 29.43
C ASN A 215 84.44 -31.67 28.59
N GLN A 216 84.05 -32.28 27.47
CA GLN A 216 82.98 -31.75 26.63
C GLN A 216 81.60 -31.88 27.32
N VAL A 217 81.36 -33.01 27.98
CA VAL A 217 80.13 -33.23 28.74
C VAL A 217 80.01 -32.23 29.89
N GLU A 218 81.10 -31.97 30.60
CA GLU A 218 81.15 -31.00 31.69
C GLU A 218 80.88 -29.58 31.19
N LEU A 219 81.49 -29.16 30.08
CA LEU A 219 81.21 -27.86 29.46
C LEU A 219 79.74 -27.74 29.05
N ASN A 220 79.17 -28.79 28.44
CA ASN A 220 77.76 -28.81 28.06
C ASN A 220 76.86 -28.67 29.29
N ILE A 221 77.13 -29.40 30.37
CA ILE A 221 76.34 -29.31 31.62
C ILE A 221 76.47 -27.91 32.25
N ASN A 222 77.68 -27.35 32.31
CA ASN A 222 77.90 -26.03 32.88
C ASN A 222 77.25 -24.90 32.07
N SER A 223 76.99 -25.13 30.77
CA SER A 223 76.24 -24.17 29.93
C SER A 223 74.74 -24.16 30.25
N ILE A 224 74.21 -25.22 30.87
CA ILE A 224 72.79 -25.37 31.18
C ILE A 224 72.49 -24.75 32.54
N ASN A 225 71.52 -23.86 32.58
CA ASN A 225 71.12 -23.10 33.78
C ASN A 225 69.60 -22.97 33.89
N SER A 226 69.11 -22.25 34.91
CA SER A 226 67.68 -22.05 35.16
C SER A 226 66.92 -21.35 34.04
N GLN A 227 67.61 -20.62 33.16
CA GLN A 227 67.03 -19.95 31.99
C GLN A 227 67.00 -20.85 30.74
N SER A 228 67.72 -21.98 30.75
CA SER A 228 67.79 -22.88 29.59
C SER A 228 66.46 -23.57 29.32
N ASP A 229 66.03 -23.58 28.06
CA ASP A 229 64.77 -24.21 27.65
C ASP A 229 64.70 -25.70 28.00
N SER A 230 63.49 -26.20 28.21
CA SER A 230 63.25 -27.61 28.58
C SER A 230 63.88 -28.61 27.60
N ASN A 231 63.89 -28.30 26.30
CA ASN A 231 64.52 -29.15 25.29
C ASN A 231 66.03 -29.25 25.47
N ASN A 232 66.70 -28.14 25.82
CA ASN A 232 68.14 -28.14 26.07
C ASN A 232 68.48 -28.95 27.32
N ILE A 233 67.66 -28.84 28.37
CA ILE A 233 67.80 -29.65 29.59
C ILE A 233 67.61 -31.14 29.28
N ILE A 234 66.58 -31.51 28.51
CA ILE A 234 66.32 -32.90 28.08
C ILE A 234 67.48 -33.46 27.23
N ASN A 235 68.03 -32.64 26.34
CA ASN A 235 69.19 -33.02 25.52
C ASN A 235 70.44 -33.23 26.37
N ALA A 236 70.69 -32.35 27.35
CA ALA A 236 71.79 -32.50 28.29
C ALA A 236 71.64 -33.76 29.16
N LEU A 237 70.42 -34.06 29.63
CA LEU A 237 70.13 -35.31 30.35
C LEU A 237 70.43 -36.53 29.47
N SER A 238 70.01 -36.49 28.21
CA SER A 238 70.26 -37.57 27.25
C SER A 238 71.75 -37.77 27.02
N GLY A 239 72.50 -36.69 26.79
CA GLY A 239 73.95 -36.76 26.61
C GLY A 239 74.68 -37.33 27.83
N LEU A 240 74.29 -36.94 29.06
CA LEU A 240 74.89 -37.50 30.27
C LEU A 240 74.52 -38.97 30.48
N ILE A 241 73.29 -39.38 30.15
CA ILE A 241 72.86 -40.79 30.17
C ILE A 241 73.72 -41.62 29.22
N ASP A 242 73.87 -41.17 27.97
CA ASP A 242 74.67 -41.87 26.97
C ASP A 242 76.14 -41.96 27.39
N PHE A 243 76.68 -40.89 27.96
CA PHE A 243 78.03 -40.86 28.50
C PHE A 243 78.21 -41.81 29.70
N GLN A 244 77.26 -41.84 30.65
CA GLN A 244 77.31 -42.75 31.79
C GLN A 244 77.16 -44.22 31.39
N ASN A 245 76.45 -44.53 30.31
CA ASN A 245 76.42 -45.88 29.74
C ASN A 245 77.81 -46.32 29.26
N LYS A 246 78.58 -45.43 28.62
CA LYS A 246 79.98 -45.71 28.23
C LYS A 246 80.86 -45.94 29.47
N ILE A 247 80.70 -45.14 30.52
CA ILE A 247 81.41 -45.35 31.79
C ILE A 247 81.04 -46.68 32.42
N ASN A 248 79.76 -47.05 32.43
CA ASN A 248 79.33 -48.33 32.97
C ASN A 248 79.99 -49.51 32.22
N GLN A 249 80.11 -49.41 30.88
CA GLN A 249 80.83 -50.39 30.10
C GLN A 249 82.33 -50.42 30.43
N LEU A 250 82.97 -49.26 30.56
CA LEU A 250 84.37 -49.16 31.00
C LEU A 250 84.60 -49.82 32.37
N LEU A 251 83.69 -49.62 33.33
CA LEU A 251 83.78 -50.24 34.65
C LEU A 251 83.61 -51.76 34.59
N LYS A 252 82.76 -52.28 33.69
CA LYS A 252 82.64 -53.74 33.43
C LYS A 252 83.94 -54.29 32.86
N ASP A 253 84.51 -53.63 31.86
CA ASP A 253 85.78 -54.04 31.24
C ASP A 253 86.93 -53.97 32.26
N THR A 254 86.93 -52.96 33.14
CA THR A 254 87.92 -52.81 34.22
C THR A 254 87.79 -53.93 35.26
N PHE A 255 86.56 -54.34 35.60
CA PHE A 255 86.36 -55.48 36.50
C PHE A 255 86.91 -56.78 35.88
N LEU A 256 86.65 -57.03 34.59
CA LEU A 256 87.20 -58.19 33.87
C LEU A 256 88.73 -58.13 33.78
N MET A 257 89.31 -56.95 33.58
CA MET A 257 90.76 -56.73 33.63
C MET A 257 91.34 -57.16 34.99
N LEU A 258 90.70 -56.77 36.09
CA LEU A 258 91.11 -57.17 37.45
C LEU A 258 90.94 -58.69 37.68
N GLU A 259 89.90 -59.33 37.14
CA GLU A 259 89.76 -60.80 37.22
C GLU A 259 90.88 -61.55 36.49
N ASN A 260 91.42 -60.95 35.42
CA ASN A 260 92.53 -61.49 34.64
C ASN A 260 93.92 -61.06 35.15
N THR A 261 93.99 -60.43 36.32
CA THR A 261 95.25 -59.96 36.95
C THR A 261 95.72 -60.95 38.01
N PRO A 262 96.92 -61.57 37.90
CA PRO A 262 97.53 -62.33 38.99
C PRO A 262 98.09 -61.42 40.09
N THR A 263 98.34 -62.00 41.28
CA THR A 263 98.94 -61.31 42.42
C THR A 263 100.45 -61.55 42.50
N THR A 264 101.17 -60.62 43.15
CA THR A 264 102.62 -60.69 43.43
C THR A 264 102.90 -60.35 44.89
N GLN A 265 104.18 -60.34 45.30
CA GLN A 265 104.57 -59.89 46.64
C GLN A 265 104.25 -58.40 46.87
N SER A 266 104.38 -57.56 45.84
CA SER A 266 104.10 -56.12 45.90
C SER A 266 102.64 -55.78 45.61
N PHE A 267 101.89 -56.68 44.95
CA PHE A 267 100.47 -56.53 44.66
C PHE A 267 99.67 -57.73 45.19
N THR A 268 99.16 -57.59 46.41
CA THR A 268 98.55 -58.67 47.19
C THR A 268 97.10 -58.97 46.78
N THR A 269 96.57 -60.12 47.22
CA THR A 269 95.14 -60.47 47.07
C THR A 269 94.23 -59.42 47.70
N THR A 270 94.57 -58.92 48.88
CA THR A 270 93.84 -57.83 49.55
C THR A 270 93.78 -56.57 48.71
N ALA A 271 94.88 -56.19 48.05
CA ALA A 271 94.91 -55.01 47.18
C ALA A 271 94.03 -55.23 45.92
N LEU A 272 94.10 -56.40 45.30
CA LEU A 272 93.27 -56.76 44.15
C LEU A 272 91.77 -56.77 44.51
N ASP A 273 91.41 -57.35 45.64
CA ASP A 273 90.01 -57.41 46.10
C ASP A 273 89.48 -56.03 46.50
N ALA A 274 90.32 -55.16 47.05
CA ALA A 274 89.97 -53.76 47.31
C ALA A 274 89.65 -53.01 46.01
N TYR A 275 90.43 -53.21 44.93
CA TYR A 275 90.12 -52.61 43.63
C TYR A 275 88.84 -53.19 43.00
N LYS A 276 88.63 -54.50 43.07
CA LYS A 276 87.38 -55.11 42.60
C LYS A 276 86.16 -54.55 43.34
N THR A 277 86.27 -54.39 44.67
CA THR A 277 85.22 -53.81 45.51
C THR A 277 84.96 -52.34 45.15
N SER A 278 86.02 -51.56 44.93
CA SER A 278 85.92 -50.16 44.50
C SER A 278 85.19 -50.03 43.16
N ILE A 279 85.60 -50.82 42.15
CA ILE A 279 84.94 -50.82 40.82
C ILE A 279 83.48 -51.26 40.93
N LYS A 280 83.18 -52.28 41.75
CA LYS A 280 81.79 -52.72 41.96
C LYS A 280 80.94 -51.62 42.61
N SER A 281 81.50 -50.86 43.55
CA SER A 281 80.83 -49.70 44.14
C SER A 281 80.56 -48.61 43.10
N GLN A 282 81.54 -48.31 42.22
CA GLN A 282 81.34 -47.34 41.15
C GLN A 282 80.28 -47.79 40.14
N GLN A 283 80.19 -49.09 39.81
CA GLN A 283 79.13 -49.63 38.95
C GLN A 283 77.75 -49.32 39.56
N THR A 284 77.55 -49.65 40.84
CA THR A 284 76.29 -49.37 41.55
C THR A 284 75.97 -47.87 41.58
N ASN A 285 76.96 -47.00 41.81
CA ASN A 285 76.76 -45.55 41.80
C ASN A 285 76.33 -45.03 40.43
N ILE A 286 76.95 -45.52 39.34
CA ILE A 286 76.58 -45.16 37.97
C ILE A 286 75.20 -45.70 37.60
N GLU A 287 74.86 -46.94 37.99
CA GLU A 287 73.53 -47.51 37.75
C GLU A 287 72.41 -46.70 38.46
N ASN A 288 72.62 -46.33 39.72
CA ASN A 288 71.69 -45.47 40.46
C ASN A 288 71.58 -44.07 39.85
N SER A 289 72.71 -43.53 39.35
CA SER A 289 72.77 -42.25 38.67
C SER A 289 71.98 -42.27 37.36
N LEU A 290 72.19 -43.30 36.52
CA LEU A 290 71.44 -43.52 35.27
C LEU A 290 69.93 -43.61 35.53
N ALA A 291 69.51 -44.35 36.55
CA ALA A 291 68.10 -44.46 36.91
C ALA A 291 67.49 -43.09 37.29
N ALA A 292 68.21 -42.27 38.07
CA ALA A 292 67.77 -40.93 38.45
C ALA A 292 67.68 -39.96 37.26
N LEU A 293 68.65 -40.00 36.35
CA LEU A 293 68.66 -39.18 35.13
C LEU A 293 67.52 -39.59 34.19
N GLN A 294 67.31 -40.88 34.00
CA GLN A 294 66.22 -41.41 33.16
C GLN A 294 64.84 -41.01 33.71
N SER A 295 64.66 -41.11 35.04
CA SER A 295 63.45 -40.66 35.72
C SER A 295 63.22 -39.16 35.52
N SER A 296 64.26 -38.34 35.67
CA SER A 296 64.18 -36.88 35.47
C SER A 296 63.79 -36.51 34.04
N LYS A 297 64.41 -37.17 33.05
CA LYS A 297 64.10 -36.98 31.62
C LYS A 297 62.65 -37.34 31.32
N THR A 298 62.20 -38.51 31.78
CA THR A 298 60.83 -38.98 31.56
C THR A 298 59.80 -38.07 32.24
N ASN A 299 60.03 -37.66 33.49
CA ASN A 299 59.10 -36.81 34.24
C ASN A 299 58.95 -35.42 33.61
N LEU A 300 60.05 -34.80 33.18
CA LEU A 300 60.01 -33.52 32.49
C LEU A 300 59.33 -33.65 31.13
N SER A 301 59.74 -34.63 30.31
CA SER A 301 59.18 -34.84 28.96
C SER A 301 57.69 -35.18 28.98
N SER A 302 57.26 -36.07 29.88
CA SER A 302 55.86 -36.47 29.96
C SER A 302 54.96 -35.35 30.49
N THR A 303 55.46 -34.54 31.42
CA THR A 303 54.72 -33.38 31.95
C THR A 303 54.48 -32.32 30.86
N ILE A 304 55.48 -32.05 30.02
CA ILE A 304 55.34 -31.13 28.88
C ILE A 304 54.25 -31.64 27.93
N ILE A 305 54.32 -32.91 27.52
CA ILE A 305 53.35 -33.52 26.60
C ILE A 305 51.93 -33.49 27.20
N TYR A 306 51.82 -33.78 28.51
CA TYR A 306 50.55 -33.76 29.23
C TYR A 306 49.89 -32.38 29.18
N TYR A 307 50.58 -31.31 29.59
CA TYR A 307 50.00 -29.97 29.62
C TYR A 307 49.75 -29.40 28.23
N GLN A 308 50.58 -29.73 27.23
CA GLN A 308 50.30 -29.42 25.83
C GLN A 308 48.96 -30.02 25.38
N SER A 309 48.70 -31.28 25.71
CA SER A 309 47.41 -31.92 25.39
C SER A 309 46.25 -31.30 26.15
N GLN A 310 46.41 -31.00 27.45
CA GLN A 310 45.37 -30.38 28.27
C GLN A 310 44.99 -28.99 27.75
N LEU A 311 45.98 -28.15 27.43
CA LEU A 311 45.76 -26.83 26.87
C LEU A 311 45.07 -26.90 25.52
N LYS A 312 45.46 -27.85 24.64
CA LYS A 312 44.78 -28.02 23.35
C LYS A 312 43.31 -28.40 23.53
N ASN A 313 42.99 -29.28 24.47
CA ASN A 313 41.61 -29.67 24.78
C ASN A 313 40.80 -28.50 25.38
N ALA A 314 41.41 -27.72 26.27
CA ALA A 314 40.80 -26.54 26.86
C ALA A 314 40.53 -25.45 25.80
N GLN A 315 41.46 -25.24 24.86
CA GLN A 315 41.28 -24.34 23.71
C GLN A 315 40.10 -24.79 22.82
N ASN A 316 40.03 -26.08 22.46
CA ASN A 316 38.92 -26.61 21.68
C ASN A 316 37.57 -26.43 22.41
N THR A 317 37.57 -26.54 23.75
CA THR A 317 36.39 -26.29 24.58
C THR A 317 36.00 -24.81 24.56
N LEU A 318 36.96 -23.90 24.68
CA LEU A 318 36.72 -22.45 24.57
C LEU A 318 36.11 -22.09 23.20
N GLU A 319 36.68 -22.60 22.11
CA GLU A 319 36.14 -22.39 20.76
C GLU A 319 34.69 -22.89 20.64
N ALA A 320 34.38 -24.06 21.22
CA ALA A 320 33.02 -24.57 21.23
C ALA A 320 32.06 -23.65 22.01
N LYS A 321 32.47 -23.12 23.17
CA LYS A 321 31.67 -22.17 23.95
C LYS A 321 31.48 -20.83 23.25
N GLN A 322 32.51 -20.34 22.56
CA GLN A 322 32.41 -19.13 21.73
C GLN A 322 31.41 -19.30 20.58
N ARG A 323 31.39 -20.48 19.93
CA ARG A 323 30.37 -20.78 18.91
C ARG A 323 28.96 -20.80 19.50
N SER A 324 28.77 -21.40 20.67
CA SER A 324 27.47 -21.39 21.36
C SER A 324 27.01 -19.99 21.74
N LEU A 325 27.92 -19.12 22.20
CA LEU A 325 27.63 -17.71 22.46
C LEU A 325 27.22 -16.97 21.19
N SER A 326 27.97 -17.13 20.09
CA SER A 326 27.66 -16.51 18.81
C SER A 326 26.27 -16.94 18.29
N LEU A 327 25.93 -18.22 18.43
CA LEU A 327 24.59 -18.71 18.08
C LEU A 327 23.50 -18.06 18.94
N ALA A 328 23.70 -17.99 20.26
CA ALA A 328 22.74 -17.35 21.17
C ALA A 328 22.56 -15.85 20.85
N GLN A 329 23.64 -15.15 20.49
CA GLN A 329 23.61 -13.76 20.05
C GLN A 329 22.81 -13.61 18.76
N ALA A 330 23.07 -14.44 17.74
CA ALA A 330 22.34 -14.42 16.48
C ALA A 330 20.84 -14.70 16.68
N GLN A 331 20.47 -15.60 17.60
CA GLN A 331 19.07 -15.87 17.95
C GLN A 331 18.42 -14.68 18.64
N TYR A 332 19.13 -14.00 19.55
CA TYR A 332 18.64 -12.78 20.19
C TYR A 332 18.46 -11.63 19.19
N GLU A 333 19.41 -11.46 18.28
CA GLU A 333 19.34 -10.47 17.20
C GLU A 333 18.14 -10.73 16.27
N LEU A 334 17.93 -11.98 15.87
CA LEU A 334 16.78 -12.35 15.05
C LEU A 334 15.44 -12.04 15.74
N LYS A 335 15.34 -12.25 17.06
CA LYS A 335 14.12 -11.97 17.84
C LYS A 335 13.92 -10.48 18.11
N SER A 336 15.00 -9.73 18.31
CA SER A 336 14.95 -8.27 18.53
C SER A 336 14.83 -7.46 17.24
N ALA A 337 15.08 -8.10 16.09
CA ALA A 337 14.88 -7.48 14.79
C ALA A 337 13.42 -7.04 14.62
N LYS A 338 13.26 -5.85 14.03
CA LYS A 338 11.93 -5.31 13.73
C LYS A 338 11.20 -6.25 12.74
N PRO A 339 9.86 -6.36 12.85
CA PRO A 339 9.04 -7.09 11.90
C PRO A 339 9.35 -6.65 10.46
N ARG A 340 9.45 -7.61 9.53
CA ARG A 340 9.80 -7.29 8.15
C ARG A 340 8.67 -6.51 7.50
N ASN A 341 9.01 -5.55 6.66
CA ASN A 341 8.01 -4.72 5.97
C ASN A 341 7.03 -5.56 5.13
N PHE A 342 7.50 -6.68 4.57
CA PHE A 342 6.64 -7.63 3.86
C PHE A 342 5.54 -8.23 4.74
N ASP A 343 5.88 -8.64 5.98
CA ASP A 343 4.93 -9.24 6.92
C ASP A 343 3.88 -8.21 7.36
N ILE A 344 4.32 -6.97 7.62
CA ILE A 344 3.43 -5.84 7.94
C ILE A 344 2.47 -5.58 6.78
N LYS A 345 2.98 -5.41 5.55
CA LYS A 345 2.14 -5.18 4.36
C LYS A 345 1.16 -6.32 4.10
N SER A 346 1.57 -7.57 4.34
CA SER A 346 0.69 -8.73 4.22
C SER A 346 -0.47 -8.66 5.22
N ALA A 347 -0.19 -8.29 6.48
CA ALA A 347 -1.21 -8.10 7.50
C ALA A 347 -2.12 -6.89 7.21
N GLU A 348 -1.55 -5.76 6.77
CA GLU A 348 -2.31 -4.58 6.33
C GLU A 348 -3.26 -4.91 5.17
N SER A 349 -2.82 -5.75 4.23
CA SER A 349 -3.66 -6.22 3.12
C SER A 349 -4.83 -7.08 3.61
N ARG A 350 -4.63 -7.93 4.63
CA ARG A 350 -5.72 -8.69 5.27
C ARG A 350 -6.74 -7.78 5.95
N VAL A 351 -6.27 -6.74 6.66
CA VAL A 351 -7.15 -5.72 7.25
C VAL A 351 -7.95 -5.00 6.16
N ALA A 352 -7.30 -4.59 5.06
CA ALA A 352 -7.96 -3.94 3.94
C ALA A 352 -9.03 -4.85 3.30
N GLN A 353 -8.73 -6.14 3.12
CA GLN A 353 -9.68 -7.13 2.60
C GLN A 353 -10.88 -7.31 3.55
N ALA A 354 -10.65 -7.46 4.85
CA ALA A 354 -11.72 -7.61 5.84
C ALA A 354 -12.59 -6.35 5.92
N ARG A 355 -11.98 -5.16 5.81
CA ARG A 355 -12.68 -3.87 5.76
C ARG A 355 -13.54 -3.75 4.50
N ALA A 356 -13.00 -4.11 3.33
CA ALA A 356 -13.76 -4.11 2.07
C ALA A 356 -14.95 -5.08 2.14
N ASN A 357 -14.76 -6.26 2.73
CA ASN A 357 -15.86 -7.21 2.96
C ASN A 357 -16.94 -6.61 3.89
N LEU A 358 -16.55 -6.02 5.03
CA LEU A 358 -17.48 -5.34 5.93
C LEU A 358 -18.26 -4.23 5.21
N GLN A 359 -17.58 -3.42 4.39
CA GLN A 359 -18.24 -2.38 3.60
C GLN A 359 -19.25 -2.96 2.61
N SER A 360 -18.91 -4.07 1.94
CA SER A 360 -19.84 -4.77 1.04
C SER A 360 -21.07 -5.30 1.78
N VAL A 361 -20.89 -5.88 2.97
CA VAL A 361 -22.02 -6.41 3.77
C VAL A 361 -22.88 -5.27 4.31
N LEU A 362 -22.28 -4.14 4.73
CA LEU A 362 -23.03 -2.94 5.13
C LEU A 362 -23.84 -2.34 3.97
N ALA A 363 -23.28 -2.31 2.76
CA ALA A 363 -24.01 -1.88 1.56
C ALA A 363 -25.20 -2.82 1.27
N ASN A 364 -25.04 -4.12 1.49
CA ASN A 364 -26.14 -5.07 1.38
C ASN A 364 -27.18 -4.90 2.49
N LEU A 365 -26.80 -4.56 3.72
CA LEU A 365 -27.73 -4.22 4.80
C LEU A 365 -28.58 -2.99 4.46
N ALA A 366 -28.00 -1.98 3.79
CA ALA A 366 -28.73 -0.78 3.38
C ALA A 366 -29.94 -1.10 2.48
N LYS A 367 -29.87 -2.19 1.69
CA LYS A 367 -30.96 -2.66 0.81
C LYS A 367 -32.21 -3.14 1.57
N TYR A 368 -32.10 -3.39 2.88
CA TYR A 368 -33.19 -3.81 3.76
C TYR A 368 -33.97 -2.63 4.35
N GLN A 369 -33.63 -1.40 3.94
CA GLN A 369 -34.22 -0.16 4.44
C GLN A 369 -34.66 0.70 3.26
N ILE A 370 -35.79 1.39 3.40
CA ILE A 370 -36.20 2.45 2.48
C ILE A 370 -35.94 3.78 3.17
N ILE A 371 -35.11 4.61 2.55
CA ILE A 371 -34.88 5.99 2.95
C ILE A 371 -35.47 6.94 1.89
N SER A 372 -35.90 8.13 2.31
CA SER A 372 -36.39 9.13 1.34
C SER A 372 -35.22 9.72 0.55
N PRO A 373 -35.25 9.71 -0.80
CA PRO A 373 -34.20 10.34 -1.61
C PRO A 373 -34.37 11.87 -1.72
N LEU A 374 -35.56 12.40 -1.37
CA LEU A 374 -35.89 13.82 -1.45
C LEU A 374 -36.83 14.24 -0.30
N ASP A 375 -37.04 15.55 -0.18
CA ASP A 375 -38.05 16.14 0.71
C ASP A 375 -39.42 16.12 0.03
N GLY A 376 -40.42 15.53 0.69
CA GLY A 376 -41.73 15.32 0.07
C GLY A 376 -42.82 14.90 1.03
N THR A 377 -43.96 14.47 0.46
CA THR A 377 -45.08 13.91 1.22
C THR A 377 -45.40 12.52 0.70
N VAL A 378 -45.65 11.58 1.62
CA VAL A 378 -46.07 10.22 1.28
C VAL A 378 -47.50 10.25 0.76
N VAL A 379 -47.71 9.89 -0.50
CA VAL A 379 -49.03 9.94 -1.15
C VAL A 379 -49.70 8.58 -1.15
N LYS A 380 -48.91 7.50 -1.20
CA LYS A 380 -49.44 6.15 -1.20
C LYS A 380 -48.53 5.18 -0.44
N VAL A 381 -49.14 4.33 0.38
CA VAL A 381 -48.50 3.19 1.03
C VAL A 381 -49.12 1.94 0.41
N HIS A 382 -48.36 1.24 -0.44
CA HIS A 382 -48.83 0.08 -1.21
C HIS A 382 -48.72 -1.24 -0.42
N LYS A 383 -47.81 -1.30 0.55
CA LYS A 383 -47.56 -2.49 1.38
C LYS A 383 -47.54 -2.11 2.85
N LYS A 384 -48.13 -2.95 3.71
CA LYS A 384 -48.17 -2.72 5.16
C LYS A 384 -47.18 -3.59 5.92
N ARG A 385 -46.93 -3.20 7.18
CA ARG A 385 -46.16 -4.01 8.12
C ARG A 385 -46.71 -5.43 8.18
N GLY A 386 -45.80 -6.41 8.13
CA GLY A 386 -46.13 -7.84 8.17
C GLY A 386 -46.33 -8.47 6.79
N GLU A 387 -46.40 -7.70 5.72
CA GLU A 387 -46.46 -8.21 4.34
C GLU A 387 -45.06 -8.55 3.79
N GLN A 388 -45.03 -9.38 2.75
CA GLN A 388 -43.82 -9.69 1.99
C GLN A 388 -43.58 -8.60 0.92
N ALA A 389 -42.34 -8.14 0.81
CA ALA A 389 -41.86 -7.24 -0.22
C ALA A 389 -40.74 -7.89 -1.05
N SER A 390 -40.68 -7.55 -2.33
CA SER A 390 -39.68 -8.00 -3.30
C SER A 390 -39.02 -6.81 -4.02
N PRO A 391 -37.86 -6.99 -4.69
CA PRO A 391 -37.09 -5.91 -5.31
C PRO A 391 -37.81 -5.03 -6.34
N ASN A 392 -38.98 -5.43 -6.83
CA ASN A 392 -39.77 -4.67 -7.81
C ASN A 392 -41.15 -4.27 -7.24
N ASP A 393 -41.46 -4.63 -6.00
CA ASP A 393 -42.72 -4.24 -5.37
C ASP A 393 -42.64 -2.77 -4.98
N GLN A 394 -43.56 -1.96 -5.50
CA GLN A 394 -43.75 -0.60 -4.98
C GLN A 394 -44.24 -0.70 -3.54
N VAL A 395 -43.53 -0.08 -2.62
CA VAL A 395 -43.87 -0.09 -1.18
C VAL A 395 -44.45 1.25 -0.78
N LEU A 396 -43.81 2.33 -1.19
CA LEU A 396 -44.20 3.71 -0.89
C LEU A 396 -44.14 4.55 -2.16
N THR A 397 -45.02 5.54 -2.25
CA THR A 397 -44.95 6.59 -3.26
C THR A 397 -44.81 7.91 -2.53
N VAL A 398 -43.73 8.63 -2.84
CA VAL A 398 -43.46 9.97 -2.31
C VAL A 398 -43.53 10.96 -3.46
N ILE A 399 -44.32 12.01 -3.28
CA ILE A 399 -44.31 13.15 -4.20
C ILE A 399 -43.38 14.20 -3.59
N GLY A 400 -42.39 14.63 -4.35
CA GLY A 400 -41.49 15.69 -3.92
C GLY A 400 -42.23 17.00 -3.75
N LYS A 401 -41.65 17.94 -3.00
CA LYS A 401 -42.10 19.35 -3.03
C LYS A 401 -41.70 20.02 -4.35
N ALA A 402 -42.01 19.40 -5.48
CA ALA A 402 -41.66 19.91 -6.78
C ALA A 402 -42.77 20.86 -7.25
N LYS A 403 -42.36 21.90 -7.98
CA LYS A 403 -43.24 22.99 -8.40
C LYS A 403 -44.23 22.46 -9.43
N LEU A 404 -45.48 22.88 -9.34
CA LEU A 404 -46.50 22.49 -10.33
C LEU A 404 -46.07 22.96 -11.72
N GLU A 405 -46.27 22.11 -12.73
CA GLU A 405 -46.03 22.43 -14.13
C GLU A 405 -47.32 22.28 -14.93
N ILE A 406 -47.41 22.92 -16.09
CA ILE A 406 -48.54 22.76 -17.02
C ILE A 406 -48.01 22.06 -18.26
N GLU A 407 -48.60 20.92 -18.59
CA GLU A 407 -48.38 20.23 -19.86
C GLU A 407 -49.43 20.70 -20.86
N VAL A 408 -48.97 21.23 -21.99
CA VAL A 408 -49.82 21.73 -23.06
C VAL A 408 -49.34 21.19 -24.40
N ASP A 409 -50.28 20.71 -25.20
CA ASP A 409 -50.01 20.21 -26.55
C ASP A 409 -50.18 21.36 -27.56
N ILE A 410 -49.10 21.73 -28.26
CA ILE A 410 -49.08 22.81 -29.26
C ILE A 410 -49.03 22.21 -30.67
N PRO A 411 -49.88 22.63 -31.62
CA PRO A 411 -49.80 22.17 -33.01
C PRO A 411 -48.43 22.43 -33.65
N GLU A 412 -48.00 21.56 -34.56
CA GLU A 412 -46.72 21.70 -35.31
C GLU A 412 -46.57 23.09 -35.99
N ALA A 413 -47.66 23.66 -36.49
CA ALA A 413 -47.66 24.98 -37.14
C ALA A 413 -47.23 26.11 -36.20
N ASP A 414 -47.44 25.95 -34.89
CA ASP A 414 -47.31 26.98 -33.86
C ASP A 414 -46.06 26.76 -32.99
N VAL A 415 -45.61 25.51 -32.80
CA VAL A 415 -44.46 25.20 -31.92
C VAL A 415 -43.15 25.83 -32.40
N THR A 416 -43.00 26.06 -33.71
CA THR A 416 -41.76 26.60 -34.30
C THR A 416 -41.43 28.02 -33.85
N ASP A 417 -42.44 28.78 -33.41
CA ASP A 417 -42.29 30.14 -32.93
C ASP A 417 -42.06 30.20 -31.40
N ILE A 418 -42.24 29.09 -30.68
CA ILE A 418 -42.09 29.04 -29.21
C ILE A 418 -40.66 28.72 -28.86
N VAL A 419 -40.08 29.50 -27.94
CA VAL A 419 -38.76 29.24 -27.37
C VAL A 419 -38.81 29.06 -25.85
N ILE A 420 -37.85 28.32 -25.32
CA ILE A 420 -37.69 28.17 -23.87
C ILE A 420 -37.45 29.55 -23.26
N GLY A 421 -38.28 29.92 -22.29
CA GLY A 421 -38.27 31.22 -21.61
C GLY A 421 -39.41 32.17 -22.00
N ASP A 422 -40.22 31.85 -23.01
CA ASP A 422 -41.36 32.69 -23.38
C ASP A 422 -42.34 32.88 -22.23
N GLN A 423 -42.82 34.11 -22.05
CA GLN A 423 -43.78 34.44 -21.00
C GLN A 423 -45.17 33.93 -21.35
N VAL A 424 -45.78 33.24 -20.39
CA VAL A 424 -47.09 32.64 -20.52
C VAL A 424 -48.05 33.27 -19.51
N ALA A 425 -49.15 33.84 -20.02
CA ALA A 425 -50.29 34.21 -19.21
C ALA A 425 -51.20 32.99 -19.05
N ILE A 426 -51.52 32.64 -17.80
CA ILE A 426 -52.24 31.41 -17.45
C ILE A 426 -53.54 31.78 -16.74
N THR A 427 -54.63 31.13 -17.12
CA THR A 427 -55.91 31.17 -16.40
C THR A 427 -56.38 29.75 -16.12
N LEU A 428 -56.87 29.49 -14.92
CA LEU A 428 -57.36 28.19 -14.50
C LEU A 428 -58.88 28.23 -14.44
N ASP A 429 -59.56 27.26 -15.07
CA ASP A 429 -61.02 27.24 -15.17
C ASP A 429 -61.70 27.32 -13.79
N ALA A 430 -61.08 26.75 -12.77
CA ALA A 430 -61.58 26.73 -11.39
C ALA A 430 -61.71 28.12 -10.74
N TYR A 431 -60.99 29.14 -11.23
CA TYR A 431 -60.94 30.49 -10.63
C TYR A 431 -61.58 31.58 -11.52
N GLY A 432 -62.03 31.22 -12.73
CA GLY A 432 -62.58 32.17 -13.70
C GLY A 432 -61.55 33.20 -14.22
N GLN A 433 -61.98 34.12 -15.08
CA GLN A 433 -61.08 35.06 -15.78
C GLN A 433 -60.44 36.15 -14.89
N ASN A 434 -60.83 36.22 -13.61
CA ASN A 434 -60.40 37.29 -12.70
C ASN A 434 -59.05 37.02 -12.01
N LYS A 435 -58.63 35.75 -11.89
CA LYS A 435 -57.32 35.39 -11.31
C LYS A 435 -56.38 34.92 -12.42
N LYS A 436 -55.39 35.76 -12.74
CA LYS A 436 -54.36 35.49 -13.74
C LYS A 436 -53.09 35.04 -13.06
N PHE A 437 -52.49 33.98 -13.58
CA PHE A 437 -51.18 33.47 -13.18
C PHE A 437 -50.18 33.74 -14.30
N THR A 438 -48.90 33.82 -13.95
CA THR A 438 -47.81 33.92 -14.93
C THR A 438 -46.90 32.72 -14.81
N GLY A 439 -46.31 32.33 -15.94
CA GLY A 439 -45.31 31.30 -16.00
C GLY A 439 -44.41 31.51 -17.21
N HIS A 440 -43.46 30.59 -17.37
CA HIS A 440 -42.56 30.57 -18.51
C HIS A 440 -42.40 29.16 -19.05
N VAL A 441 -42.15 29.05 -20.35
CA VAL A 441 -41.85 27.76 -21.00
C VAL A 441 -40.49 27.27 -20.49
N THR A 442 -40.46 26.09 -19.87
CA THR A 442 -39.22 25.48 -19.34
C THR A 442 -38.69 24.36 -20.21
N PHE A 443 -39.58 23.67 -20.93
CA PHE A 443 -39.22 22.53 -21.75
C PHE A 443 -40.17 22.40 -22.94
N ILE A 444 -39.61 21.99 -24.08
CA ILE A 444 -40.35 21.66 -25.31
C ILE A 444 -39.93 20.24 -25.66
N GLU A 445 -40.88 19.30 -25.66
CA GLU A 445 -40.59 17.90 -25.97
C GLU A 445 -40.19 17.77 -27.45
N PRO A 446 -39.04 17.16 -27.77
CA PRO A 446 -38.64 16.96 -29.17
C PRO A 446 -39.52 15.92 -29.90
N ALA A 447 -40.23 15.08 -29.16
CA ALA A 447 -41.06 14.02 -29.70
C ALA A 447 -42.46 14.55 -30.05
N GLU A 448 -42.99 14.08 -31.18
CA GLU A 448 -44.36 14.40 -31.61
C GLU A 448 -45.40 13.56 -30.86
N THR A 449 -46.55 14.17 -30.60
CA THR A 449 -47.77 13.53 -30.10
C THR A 449 -48.86 13.64 -31.17
N GLN A 450 -49.41 12.52 -31.63
CA GLN A 450 -50.45 12.51 -32.66
C GLN A 450 -51.85 12.44 -32.02
N ILE A 451 -52.68 13.45 -32.25
CA ILE A 451 -54.06 13.52 -31.75
C ILE A 451 -54.99 13.68 -32.96
N GLN A 452 -55.82 12.67 -33.24
CA GLN A 452 -56.80 12.69 -34.34
C GLN A 452 -56.17 13.08 -35.70
N ASP A 453 -55.06 12.44 -36.06
CA ASP A 453 -54.28 12.69 -37.29
C ASP A 453 -53.62 14.09 -37.41
N VAL A 454 -53.59 14.87 -36.32
CA VAL A 454 -52.87 16.16 -36.24
C VAL A 454 -51.65 16.02 -35.33
N VAL A 455 -50.52 16.60 -35.76
CA VAL A 455 -49.23 16.58 -35.05
C VAL A 455 -49.17 17.69 -34.02
N TYR A 456 -48.89 17.32 -32.77
CA TYR A 456 -48.66 18.23 -31.65
C TYR A 456 -47.28 18.00 -31.04
N TYR A 457 -46.74 19.03 -30.40
CA TYR A 457 -45.56 18.97 -29.57
C TYR A 457 -45.94 19.41 -28.17
N GLN A 458 -45.61 18.58 -27.20
CA GLN A 458 -45.91 18.89 -25.81
C GLN A 458 -44.87 19.91 -25.28
N ILE A 459 -45.35 20.95 -24.62
CA ILE A 459 -44.52 21.90 -23.90
C ILE A 459 -44.84 21.85 -22.41
N LYS A 460 -43.83 22.15 -21.60
CA LYS A 460 -43.96 22.27 -20.14
C LYS A 460 -43.77 23.72 -19.74
N ILE A 461 -44.70 24.22 -18.94
CA ILE A 461 -44.71 25.59 -18.44
C ILE A 461 -44.64 25.56 -16.94
N GLN A 462 -43.67 26.27 -16.38
CA GLN A 462 -43.50 26.42 -14.95
C GLN A 462 -44.22 27.68 -14.47
N PHE A 463 -45.04 27.57 -13.42
CA PHE A 463 -45.58 28.74 -12.73
C PHE A 463 -44.44 29.54 -12.09
N ASP A 464 -44.48 30.86 -12.21
CA ASP A 464 -43.50 31.76 -11.58
C ASP A 464 -43.72 31.90 -10.06
N GLN A 465 -44.94 31.61 -9.60
CA GLN A 465 -45.37 31.75 -8.21
C GLN A 465 -45.79 30.39 -7.64
N ASP A 466 -45.29 30.08 -6.45
CA ASP A 466 -45.72 28.91 -5.68
C ASP A 466 -47.02 29.25 -4.93
N ASP A 467 -48.18 29.05 -5.56
CA ASP A 467 -49.49 29.20 -4.93
C ASP A 467 -50.03 27.84 -4.46
N THR A 468 -50.26 27.71 -3.15
CA THR A 468 -50.77 26.48 -2.51
C THR A 468 -52.20 26.12 -2.90
N GLU A 469 -52.93 27.02 -3.55
CA GLU A 469 -54.31 26.78 -3.98
C GLU A 469 -54.40 25.96 -5.28
N ILE A 470 -53.36 25.97 -6.11
CA ILE A 470 -53.34 25.25 -7.39
C ILE A 470 -53.19 23.74 -7.13
N LYS A 471 -54.00 22.92 -7.81
CA LYS A 471 -53.95 21.46 -7.68
C LYS A 471 -53.66 20.80 -9.02
N SER A 472 -52.94 19.67 -8.96
CA SER A 472 -52.76 18.78 -10.12
C SER A 472 -54.11 18.33 -10.67
N GLY A 473 -54.22 18.26 -12.00
CA GLY A 473 -55.42 17.90 -12.74
C GLY A 473 -56.34 19.06 -13.13
N MET A 474 -56.01 20.31 -12.77
CA MET A 474 -56.76 21.48 -13.23
C MET A 474 -56.51 21.75 -14.72
N THR A 475 -57.55 22.19 -15.45
CA THR A 475 -57.43 22.71 -16.82
C THR A 475 -56.89 24.13 -16.79
N ALA A 476 -55.85 24.37 -17.58
CA ALA A 476 -55.20 25.66 -17.72
C ALA A 476 -55.33 26.16 -19.16
N ASN A 477 -55.93 27.34 -19.32
CA ASN A 477 -55.88 28.08 -20.58
C ASN A 477 -54.67 28.99 -20.56
N ILE A 478 -53.80 28.81 -21.53
CA ILE A 478 -52.53 29.51 -21.64
C ILE A 478 -52.54 30.43 -22.86
N SER A 479 -51.84 31.55 -22.74
CA SER A 479 -51.53 32.45 -23.84
C SER A 479 -50.04 32.77 -23.77
N ILE A 480 -49.29 32.18 -24.71
CA ILE A 480 -47.84 32.28 -24.82
C ILE A 480 -47.52 33.49 -25.69
N SER A 481 -46.71 34.42 -25.18
CA SER A 481 -46.25 35.57 -25.97
C SER A 481 -44.95 35.18 -26.69
N VAL A 482 -45.04 34.81 -27.97
CA VAL A 482 -43.91 34.27 -28.75
C VAL A 482 -43.06 35.33 -29.44
N ASP A 483 -43.65 36.48 -29.79
CA ASP A 483 -42.91 37.63 -30.32
C ASP A 483 -43.62 38.93 -29.94
N SER A 484 -42.84 39.96 -29.63
CA SER A 484 -43.36 41.29 -29.34
C SER A 484 -42.42 42.37 -29.84
N LYS A 485 -43.00 43.36 -30.52
CA LYS A 485 -42.28 44.55 -30.95
C LYS A 485 -43.02 45.80 -30.54
N LYS A 486 -42.32 46.68 -29.84
CA LYS A 486 -42.85 47.96 -29.38
C LYS A 486 -42.52 49.08 -30.36
N ASP A 487 -43.43 50.03 -30.48
CA ASP A 487 -43.25 51.26 -31.27
C ASP A 487 -42.88 51.01 -32.74
N VAL A 488 -43.45 49.98 -33.38
CA VAL A 488 -43.17 49.64 -34.79
C VAL A 488 -44.21 50.24 -35.73
N LEU A 489 -43.76 50.64 -36.92
CA LEU A 489 -44.65 51.14 -37.97
C LEU A 489 -45.55 50.01 -38.42
N ALA A 490 -46.85 50.11 -38.12
CA ALA A 490 -47.80 49.05 -38.37
C ALA A 490 -48.97 49.56 -39.22
N ILE A 491 -49.42 48.70 -40.12
CA ILE A 491 -50.62 48.95 -40.92
C ILE A 491 -51.61 47.79 -40.79
N PRO A 492 -52.92 48.04 -40.97
CA PRO A 492 -53.91 46.97 -40.97
C PRO A 492 -53.54 45.88 -41.97
N LEU A 493 -53.62 44.60 -41.57
CA LEU A 493 -53.30 43.44 -42.43
C LEU A 493 -54.07 43.48 -43.76
N ARG A 494 -55.30 43.96 -43.74
CA ARG A 494 -56.17 44.14 -44.93
C ARG A 494 -55.64 45.15 -45.96
N ALA A 495 -54.75 46.08 -45.57
CA ALA A 495 -54.14 47.04 -46.49
C ALA A 495 -53.00 46.42 -47.32
N ILE A 496 -52.55 45.22 -46.94
CA ILE A 496 -51.45 44.51 -47.59
C ILE A 496 -52.04 43.54 -48.60
N SER A 497 -51.61 43.65 -49.86
CA SER A 497 -51.92 42.68 -50.90
C SER A 497 -50.64 41.94 -51.31
N TYR A 498 -50.76 40.66 -51.67
CA TYR A 498 -49.62 39.87 -52.13
C TYR A 498 -49.78 39.59 -53.63
N ARG A 499 -48.84 40.06 -54.45
CA ARG A 499 -48.87 39.91 -55.92
C ARG A 499 -47.45 39.71 -56.44
N ASP A 500 -47.27 38.77 -57.37
CA ASP A 500 -45.98 38.48 -58.03
C ASP A 500 -44.79 38.26 -57.07
N GLY A 501 -45.05 37.59 -55.95
CA GLY A 501 -44.02 37.25 -54.95
C GLY A 501 -43.68 38.37 -53.96
N GLN A 502 -44.29 39.55 -54.08
CA GLN A 502 -44.00 40.73 -53.25
C GLN A 502 -45.25 41.22 -52.50
N TYR A 503 -45.05 41.75 -51.30
CA TYR A 503 -46.10 42.45 -50.57
C TYR A 503 -46.20 43.88 -51.12
N ILE A 504 -47.41 44.28 -51.49
CA ILE A 504 -47.71 45.60 -52.03
C ILE A 504 -48.76 46.28 -51.17
N VAL A 505 -48.57 47.59 -50.95
CA VAL A 505 -49.50 48.45 -50.23
C VAL A 505 -49.84 49.63 -51.12
N LYS A 506 -51.13 49.92 -51.22
CA LYS A 506 -51.64 51.07 -51.96
C LYS A 506 -51.61 52.29 -51.06
N VAL A 507 -50.77 53.27 -51.39
CA VAL A 507 -50.67 54.53 -50.64
C VAL A 507 -51.34 55.63 -51.45
N LYS A 508 -52.18 56.42 -50.79
CA LYS A 508 -52.80 57.60 -51.40
C LYS A 508 -51.85 58.79 -51.28
N PHE A 509 -51.40 59.31 -52.42
CA PHE A 509 -50.58 60.52 -52.51
C PHE A 509 -51.34 61.57 -53.32
N ASN A 510 -51.79 62.64 -52.66
CA ASN A 510 -52.76 63.62 -53.21
C ASN A 510 -54.06 62.97 -53.72
N GLU A 511 -54.34 63.07 -55.02
CA GLU A 511 -55.52 62.49 -55.69
C GLU A 511 -55.20 61.19 -56.45
N SER A 512 -53.95 60.70 -56.39
CA SER A 512 -53.50 59.46 -57.05
C SER A 512 -53.16 58.36 -56.04
N ILE A 513 -53.30 57.10 -56.48
CA ILE A 513 -52.88 55.93 -55.71
C ILE A 513 -51.62 55.36 -56.33
N GLU A 514 -50.59 55.18 -55.49
CA GLU A 514 -49.36 54.52 -55.86
C GLU A 514 -49.29 53.15 -55.17
N GLU A 515 -48.93 52.13 -55.94
CA GLU A 515 -48.59 50.81 -55.39
C GLU A 515 -47.13 50.86 -54.93
N LYS A 516 -46.89 50.77 -53.62
CA LYS A 516 -45.54 50.67 -53.05
C LYS A 516 -45.29 49.21 -52.66
N ILE A 517 -44.12 48.71 -53.03
CA ILE A 517 -43.63 47.42 -52.56
C ILE A 517 -43.15 47.61 -51.12
N VAL A 518 -43.62 46.74 -50.22
CA VAL A 518 -43.28 46.79 -48.79
C VAL A 518 -42.65 45.48 -48.33
N THR A 519 -41.85 45.55 -47.29
CA THR A 519 -41.40 44.35 -46.56
C THR A 519 -42.19 44.25 -45.26
N VAL A 520 -42.95 43.16 -45.09
CA VAL A 520 -43.81 42.93 -43.93
C VAL A 520 -43.04 42.13 -42.87
N GLY A 521 -43.03 42.63 -41.65
CA GLY A 521 -42.45 41.98 -40.47
C GLY A 521 -43.49 41.22 -39.66
N LEU A 522 -43.44 41.37 -38.33
CA LEU A 522 -44.34 40.71 -37.38
C LEU A 522 -45.82 41.01 -37.69
N LYS A 523 -46.64 39.96 -37.78
CA LYS A 523 -48.10 40.07 -37.88
C LYS A 523 -48.66 39.89 -36.47
N GLY A 524 -49.18 40.97 -35.88
CA GLY A 524 -49.71 40.96 -34.52
C GLY A 524 -51.20 40.60 -34.46
N ASP A 525 -51.64 40.15 -33.29
CA ASP A 525 -53.02 39.65 -33.07
C ASP A 525 -54.09 40.75 -33.20
N SER A 526 -53.68 42.03 -33.11
CA SER A 526 -54.56 43.20 -33.21
C SER A 526 -55.06 43.48 -34.64
N GLY A 527 -54.73 42.63 -35.61
CA GLY A 527 -55.11 42.80 -37.02
C GLY A 527 -54.18 43.73 -37.80
N TYR A 528 -52.99 44.02 -37.26
CA TYR A 528 -51.96 44.88 -37.85
C TYR A 528 -50.70 44.08 -38.13
N ALA A 529 -49.96 44.48 -39.16
CA ALA A 529 -48.65 43.93 -39.46
C ALA A 529 -47.61 45.05 -39.48
N GLU A 530 -46.43 44.73 -38.96
CA GLU A 530 -45.24 45.58 -39.02
C GLU A 530 -44.81 45.76 -40.48
N ILE A 531 -44.43 46.99 -40.83
CA ILE A 531 -43.80 47.30 -42.11
C ILE A 531 -42.37 47.76 -41.84
N LEU A 532 -41.42 46.99 -42.35
CA LEU A 532 -39.99 47.25 -42.20
C LEU A 532 -39.50 48.31 -43.18
N THR A 533 -40.00 48.27 -44.42
CA THR A 533 -39.60 49.18 -45.50
C THR A 533 -40.76 49.40 -46.49
N GLY A 534 -40.74 50.56 -47.17
CA GLY A 534 -41.62 50.86 -48.32
C GLY A 534 -42.67 51.95 -48.07
N ILE A 535 -43.00 52.25 -46.81
CA ILE A 535 -43.89 53.37 -46.43
C ILE A 535 -43.30 54.10 -45.20
N VAL A 536 -43.75 55.33 -44.98
CA VAL A 536 -43.35 56.14 -43.81
C VAL A 536 -44.53 56.40 -42.89
N GLU A 537 -44.25 56.76 -41.64
CA GLU A 537 -45.28 57.16 -40.68
C GLU A 537 -46.11 58.33 -41.23
N GLY A 538 -47.43 58.21 -41.17
CA GLY A 538 -48.38 59.15 -41.74
C GLY A 538 -48.83 58.87 -43.17
N ASP A 539 -48.21 57.91 -43.90
CA ASP A 539 -48.71 57.48 -45.21
C ASP A 539 -50.13 56.92 -45.08
N LEU A 540 -51.06 57.42 -45.90
CA LEU A 540 -52.45 56.97 -45.94
C LEU A 540 -52.56 55.70 -46.79
N VAL A 541 -52.64 54.54 -46.13
CA VAL A 541 -52.77 53.24 -46.80
C VAL A 541 -54.22 52.90 -47.07
N VAL A 542 -54.51 52.40 -48.27
CA VAL A 542 -55.86 52.02 -48.68
C VAL A 542 -56.24 50.70 -48.02
N VAL A 543 -57.28 50.73 -47.19
CA VAL A 543 -57.83 49.56 -46.49
C VAL A 543 -59.11 49.02 -47.13
N GLY A 544 -59.69 49.76 -48.08
CA GLY A 544 -60.90 49.37 -48.83
C GLY A 544 -61.26 50.38 -49.94
N GLN A 545 -62.12 49.97 -50.88
CA GLN A 545 -62.68 50.84 -51.94
C GLN A 545 -64.20 50.81 -51.87
N GLU A 546 -64.84 51.98 -51.91
CA GLU A 546 -66.28 52.12 -51.90
C GLU A 546 -66.71 52.88 -53.17
N ASN A 547 -67.64 52.29 -53.94
CA ASN A 547 -68.19 52.95 -55.11
C ASN A 547 -69.13 54.07 -54.65
N ALA A 548 -68.81 55.34 -54.93
CA ALA A 548 -69.79 56.40 -54.79
C ALA A 548 -70.92 56.13 -55.80
N LYS A 549 -72.16 56.00 -55.30
CA LYS A 549 -73.33 55.62 -56.08
C LYS A 549 -73.58 56.50 -57.30
#